data_AF-A0A814TES6-F1
#
_entry.id   AF-A0A814TES6-F1
#
_cell.length_a   1.000
_cell.length_b   1.000
_cell.length_c   1.000
_cell.angle_alpha   90.00
_cell.angle_beta   90.00
_cell.angle_gamma   90.00
#
_symmetry.space_group_name_H-M   'P 1'
#
loop_
_entity.id
_entity.type
_entity.pdbx_description
1 polymer ?
#
loop_
_entity_poly.entity_id
_entity_poly.type
_entity_poly.pdbx_seq_one_letter_code
_entity_poly.pdbx_strand_id
1 'polypeptide(L)'
;MSSKSIVERVPPSNLRSSSNDTLLKPVTLLNAQAQQILSKMTIPKVLVLYTGGTIGMKVLRNAYEPVPNFLLSALRDMNIMHDIKFAETMTEIDPEKSFLYLPLVNEEWIAYFIKEYYPLLDSTNMTFDNYIRIALDIKARRKF
;
A
#
# COMPACT_ATOMS: atom_id res chain seq x y z
N MET A 1 38.58 27.90 -11.25
CA MET A 1 37.34 28.71 -11.11
C MET A 1 36.20 27.98 -11.79
N SER A 2 35.32 27.34 -11.01
CA SER A 2 33.86 27.40 -11.11
C SER A 2 33.28 26.23 -10.34
N SER A 3 33.02 26.49 -9.07
CA SER A 3 32.30 25.63 -8.14
C SER A 3 30.80 25.86 -8.32
N LYS A 4 30.01 24.79 -8.49
CA LYS A 4 28.56 24.76 -8.21
C LYS A 4 28.23 23.35 -7.71
N SER A 5 28.30 23.15 -6.40
CA SER A 5 27.20 23.23 -5.42
C SER A 5 26.33 21.98 -5.43
N ILE A 6 26.76 21.03 -4.60
CA ILE A 6 26.01 19.88 -4.10
C ILE A 6 24.70 20.42 -3.52
N VAL A 7 23.59 20.11 -4.18
CA VAL A 7 22.26 20.28 -3.60
C VAL A 7 22.12 19.16 -2.57
N GLU A 8 22.37 19.48 -1.31
CA GLU A 8 22.01 18.62 -0.17
C GLU A 8 20.54 18.23 -0.31
N ARG A 9 20.31 16.95 -0.61
CA ARG A 9 19.02 16.30 -0.39
C ARG A 9 18.84 16.27 1.12
N VAL A 10 18.03 17.17 1.66
CA VAL A 10 17.67 17.16 3.08
C VAL A 10 16.76 15.94 3.30
N PRO A 11 17.19 14.90 4.04
CA PRO A 11 16.28 13.84 4.45
C PRO A 11 15.28 14.43 5.46
N PRO A 12 14.03 13.92 5.53
CA PRO A 12 13.05 14.39 6.50
C PRO A 12 13.34 13.77 7.88
N SER A 13 14.52 14.04 8.43
CA SER A 13 14.90 13.65 9.80
C SER A 13 14.67 14.77 10.83
N ASN A 14 14.09 15.91 10.43
CA ASN A 14 13.83 17.06 11.33
C ASN A 14 12.38 17.12 11.87
N LEU A 15 11.80 15.96 12.18
CA LEU A 15 10.54 15.87 12.95
C LEU A 15 10.78 15.22 14.33
N ARG A 16 11.80 15.68 15.05
CA ARG A 16 11.92 15.44 16.50
C ARG A 16 12.48 16.67 17.19
N SER A 17 11.61 17.46 17.78
CA SER A 17 11.96 18.33 18.91
C SER A 17 11.17 17.90 20.15
N SER A 18 11.95 17.59 21.18
CA SER A 18 11.64 17.44 22.60
C SER A 18 10.24 17.85 23.09
N SER A 19 9.58 16.88 23.73
CA SER A 19 8.64 16.94 24.87
C SER A 19 7.88 18.25 25.14
N ASN A 20 6.55 18.22 24.96
CA ASN A 20 5.58 18.34 26.05
C ASN A 20 4.16 18.05 25.52
N ASP A 21 3.40 17.33 26.34
CA ASP A 21 2.01 16.92 26.12
C ASP A 21 1.11 18.11 25.75
N THR A 22 0.58 18.13 24.53
CA THR A 22 -0.63 18.86 24.19
C THR A 22 -1.30 18.15 23.02
N LEU A 23 -2.41 17.48 23.32
CA LEU A 23 -3.48 17.02 22.42
C LEU A 23 -3.17 17.12 20.92
N LEU A 24 -2.87 15.95 20.35
CA LEU A 24 -2.85 15.59 18.94
C LEU A 24 -3.55 16.63 18.04
N LYS A 25 -2.76 17.47 17.37
CA LYS A 25 -3.28 18.20 16.22
C LYS A 25 -3.56 17.18 15.11
N PRO A 26 -4.76 17.16 14.51
CA PRO A 26 -5.04 16.32 13.37
C PRO A 26 -4.08 16.66 12.22
N VAL A 27 -3.88 15.70 11.31
CA VAL A 27 -2.96 15.70 10.14
C VAL A 27 -3.33 16.78 9.10
N THR A 28 -3.80 17.95 9.51
CA THR A 28 -4.36 18.98 8.63
C THR A 28 -3.35 20.10 8.39
N LEU A 29 -3.11 20.39 7.10
CA LEU A 29 -2.20 21.36 6.48
C LEU A 29 -0.82 20.83 6.11
N LEU A 30 -0.77 19.80 5.25
CA LEU A 30 0.27 19.85 4.22
C LEU A 30 0.17 21.21 3.52
N ASN A 31 1.28 21.95 3.47
CA ASN A 31 1.30 23.19 2.73
C ASN A 31 1.09 22.93 1.22
N ALA A 32 0.64 23.96 0.48
CA ALA A 32 0.33 23.84 -0.94
C ALA A 32 1.52 23.32 -1.77
N GLN A 33 2.76 23.58 -1.33
CA GLN A 33 3.98 23.09 -1.99
C GLN A 33 4.13 21.57 -1.84
N ALA A 34 3.92 21.04 -0.64
CA ALA A 34 4.01 19.60 -0.37
C ALA A 34 2.91 18.83 -1.12
N GLN A 35 1.67 19.35 -1.16
CA GLN A 35 0.59 18.77 -1.97
C GLN A 35 0.94 18.76 -3.47
N GLN A 36 1.56 19.84 -3.97
CA GLN A 36 1.98 19.91 -5.36
C GLN A 36 3.11 18.92 -5.70
N ILE A 37 4.04 18.68 -4.77
CA ILE A 37 5.11 17.69 -4.94
C ILE A 37 4.53 16.28 -4.93
N LEU A 38 3.68 15.94 -3.96
CA LEU A 38 3.07 14.62 -3.84
C LEU A 38 2.15 14.29 -5.01
N SER A 39 1.34 15.25 -5.49
CA SER A 39 0.50 15.06 -6.68
C SER A 39 1.30 14.84 -7.96
N LYS A 40 2.54 15.34 -8.04
CA LYS A 40 3.45 15.11 -9.17
C LYS A 40 4.36 13.90 -8.98
N MET A 41 4.41 13.33 -7.78
CA MET A 41 5.25 12.17 -7.49
C MET A 41 4.73 10.95 -8.25
N THR A 42 5.63 10.29 -8.97
CA THR A 42 5.31 8.99 -9.58
C THR A 42 5.65 7.89 -8.59
N ILE A 43 4.62 7.26 -8.04
CA ILE A 43 4.75 6.13 -7.12
C ILE A 43 4.50 4.84 -7.91
N PRO A 44 5.45 3.89 -7.95
CA PRO A 44 5.22 2.57 -8.51
C PRO A 44 4.00 1.90 -7.87
N LYS A 45 3.15 1.32 -8.73
CA LYS A 45 1.92 0.64 -8.31
C LYS A 45 2.01 -0.84 -8.60
N VAL A 46 1.75 -1.66 -7.59
CA VAL A 46 1.71 -3.11 -7.71
C VAL A 46 0.28 -3.61 -7.56
N LEU A 47 -0.16 -4.43 -8.51
CA LEU A 47 -1.39 -5.18 -8.37
C LEU A 47 -1.10 -6.53 -7.73
N VAL A 48 -1.74 -6.79 -6.60
CA VAL A 48 -1.70 -8.09 -5.93
C VAL A 48 -3.01 -8.82 -6.24
N LEU A 49 -2.92 -9.93 -6.97
CA LEU A 49 -4.06 -10.81 -7.23
C LEU A 49 -4.10 -11.89 -6.16
N TYR A 50 -5.02 -11.77 -5.22
CA TYR A 50 -5.16 -12.73 -4.12
C TYR A 50 -6.21 -13.78 -4.47
N THR A 51 -5.75 -14.97 -4.88
CA THR A 51 -6.58 -16.07 -5.37
C THR A 51 -6.98 -17.07 -4.29
N GLY A 52 -6.35 -17.01 -3.11
CA GLY A 52 -6.56 -17.94 -1.99
C GLY A 52 -5.26 -18.58 -1.52
N GLY A 53 -5.35 -19.85 -1.11
CA GLY A 53 -4.28 -20.59 -0.43
C GLY A 53 -4.16 -20.26 1.06
N THR A 54 -3.26 -20.97 1.75
CA THR A 54 -3.16 -20.93 3.22
C THR A 54 -2.80 -19.56 3.80
N ILE A 55 -2.16 -18.68 3.02
CA ILE A 55 -1.68 -17.36 3.47
C ILE A 55 -2.80 -16.47 4.04
N GLY A 56 -4.04 -16.63 3.60
CA GLY A 56 -5.19 -15.91 4.15
C GLY A 56 -6.32 -16.85 4.62
N MET A 57 -5.97 -18.04 5.09
CA MET A 57 -6.90 -18.96 5.75
C MET A 57 -6.90 -18.77 7.26
N LYS A 58 -8.00 -19.14 7.91
CA LYS A 58 -8.08 -19.28 9.37
C LYS A 58 -8.32 -20.73 9.76
N VAL A 59 -7.89 -21.12 10.96
CA VAL A 59 -8.32 -22.37 11.56
C VAL A 59 -9.75 -22.19 12.06
N LEU A 60 -10.69 -22.85 11.39
CA LEU A 60 -12.10 -22.94 11.76
C LEU A 60 -12.46 -24.41 11.90
N ARG A 61 -13.13 -24.78 13.01
CA ARG A 61 -13.60 -26.17 13.25
C ARG A 61 -12.52 -27.24 13.02
N ASN A 62 -11.28 -26.95 13.43
CA ASN A 62 -10.10 -27.81 13.28
C ASN A 62 -9.60 -28.03 11.83
N ALA A 63 -10.01 -27.19 10.88
CA ALA A 63 -9.50 -27.18 9.50
C ALA A 63 -9.09 -25.77 9.08
N TYR A 64 -8.21 -25.65 8.09
CA TYR A 64 -7.91 -24.36 7.46
C TYR A 64 -8.96 -24.04 6.40
N GLU A 65 -9.63 -22.90 6.55
CA GLU A 65 -10.67 -22.45 5.63
C GLU A 65 -10.34 -21.05 5.08
N PRO A 66 -10.61 -20.76 3.79
CA PRO A 66 -10.49 -19.41 3.25
C PRO A 66 -11.48 -18.45 3.93
N VAL A 67 -10.98 -17.31 4.41
CA VAL A 67 -11.83 -16.29 5.04
C VAL A 67 -11.75 -15.01 4.21
N PRO A 68 -12.87 -14.54 3.63
CA PRO A 68 -12.89 -13.30 2.86
C PRO A 68 -12.38 -12.10 3.65
N ASN A 69 -11.66 -11.21 2.99
CA ASN A 69 -11.03 -10.00 3.51
C ASN A 69 -10.04 -10.20 4.65
N PHE A 70 -9.72 -11.45 5.06
CA PHE A 70 -8.85 -11.66 6.20
C PHE A 70 -7.42 -11.18 5.94
N LEU A 71 -6.85 -11.54 4.78
CA LEU A 71 -5.51 -11.11 4.40
C LEU A 71 -5.44 -9.58 4.26
N LEU A 72 -6.43 -8.97 3.61
CA LEU A 72 -6.48 -7.52 3.44
C LEU A 72 -6.50 -6.78 4.78
N SER A 73 -7.34 -7.22 5.71
CA SER A 73 -7.38 -6.63 7.06
C SER A 73 -6.05 -6.80 7.79
N ALA A 74 -5.46 -8.00 7.76
CA ALA A 74 -4.16 -8.23 8.38
C ALA A 74 -3.05 -7.34 7.79
N LEU A 75 -3.04 -7.12 6.47
CA LEU A 75 -2.08 -6.24 5.81
C LEU A 75 -2.24 -4.76 6.19
N ARG A 76 -3.48 -4.30 6.44
CA ARG A 76 -3.74 -2.95 6.94
C ARG A 76 -3.25 -2.74 8.37
N ASP A 77 -3.35 -3.79 9.19
CA ASP A 77 -2.96 -3.72 10.60
C ASP A 77 -1.44 -3.83 10.82
N MET A 78 -0.70 -4.36 9.84
CA MET A 78 0.75 -4.52 9.91
C MET A 78 1.49 -3.27 9.44
N ASN A 79 2.14 -2.56 10.37
CA ASN A 79 2.94 -1.35 10.06
C ASN A 79 4.06 -1.59 9.02
N ILE A 80 4.56 -2.83 8.88
CA ILE A 80 5.57 -3.18 7.86
C ILE A 80 4.96 -3.31 6.45
N MET A 81 3.64 -3.48 6.35
CA MET A 81 2.89 -3.64 5.09
C MET A 81 2.01 -2.43 4.77
N HIS A 82 1.72 -1.57 5.74
CA HIS A 82 0.89 -0.39 5.56
C HIS A 82 1.36 0.80 6.40
N ASP A 83 1.88 1.84 5.74
CA ASP A 83 2.11 3.14 6.37
C ASP A 83 0.81 3.95 6.38
N ILE A 84 0.10 3.89 7.50
CA ILE A 84 -1.21 4.56 7.69
C ILE A 84 -1.07 6.08 7.53
N LYS A 85 0.00 6.69 8.04
CA LYS A 85 0.19 8.15 8.01
C LYS A 85 0.37 8.63 6.58
N PHE A 86 1.16 7.90 5.80
CA PHE A 86 1.33 8.20 4.38
C PHE A 86 0.04 7.94 3.61
N ALA A 87 -0.69 6.88 3.93
CA ALA A 87 -1.98 6.57 3.30
C ALA A 87 -3.03 7.65 3.51
N GLU A 88 -3.16 8.19 4.73
CA GLU A 88 -4.05 9.32 5.04
C GLU A 88 -3.71 10.55 4.18
N THR A 89 -2.42 10.89 4.10
CA THR A 89 -1.93 12.01 3.26
C THR A 89 -2.29 11.82 1.79
N MET A 90 -2.14 10.60 1.26
CA MET A 90 -2.45 10.31 -0.14
C MET A 90 -3.96 10.26 -0.41
N THR A 91 -4.76 9.85 0.57
CA THR A 91 -6.23 9.81 0.47
C THR A 91 -6.81 11.22 0.39
N GLU A 92 -6.20 12.20 1.05
CA GLU A 92 -6.60 13.62 0.89
C GLU A 92 -6.37 14.14 -0.53
N ILE A 93 -5.36 13.61 -1.23
CA ILE A 93 -4.99 14.03 -2.60
C ILE A 93 -5.85 13.30 -3.64
N ASP A 94 -6.14 12.01 -3.42
CA ASP A 94 -6.91 11.16 -4.34
C ASP A 94 -7.85 10.21 -3.56
N PRO A 95 -9.04 10.69 -3.15
CA PRO A 95 -9.97 9.92 -2.31
C PRO A 95 -10.51 8.64 -2.97
N GLU A 96 -10.50 8.57 -4.30
CA GLU A 96 -11.07 7.46 -5.08
C GLU A 96 -10.17 6.21 -5.06
N LYS A 97 -8.91 6.33 -4.62
CA LYS A 97 -7.94 5.23 -4.68
C LYS A 97 -7.62 4.65 -3.31
N SER A 98 -8.18 3.48 -3.02
CA SER A 98 -7.87 2.70 -1.81
C SER A 98 -6.59 1.84 -2.00
N PHE A 99 -5.43 2.49 -2.05
CA PHE A 99 -4.15 1.78 -2.02
C PHE A 99 -3.68 1.48 -0.60
N LEU A 100 -2.89 0.42 -0.49
CA LEU A 100 -1.97 0.21 0.62
C LEU A 100 -0.61 0.76 0.23
N TYR A 101 0.10 1.37 1.15
CA TYR A 101 1.45 1.88 0.93
C TYR A 101 2.43 1.15 1.82
N LEU A 102 3.49 0.60 1.24
CA LEU A 102 4.61 0.08 2.03
C LEU A 102 5.35 1.26 2.71
N PRO A 103 5.92 1.06 3.91
CA PRO A 103 6.86 2.02 4.49
C PRO A 103 7.99 2.33 3.52
N LEU A 104 8.58 3.51 3.65
CA LEU A 104 9.68 3.95 2.78
C LEU A 104 10.88 2.98 2.86
N VAL A 105 11.24 2.38 1.73
CA VAL A 105 12.42 1.50 1.59
C VAL A 105 13.29 2.06 0.49
N ASN A 106 14.58 2.27 0.75
CA ASN A 106 15.55 2.79 -0.23
C ASN A 106 15.11 4.10 -0.91
N GLU A 107 14.47 5.00 -0.17
CA GLU A 107 13.94 6.29 -0.67
C GLU A 107 12.78 6.14 -1.69
N GLU A 108 12.20 4.95 -1.85
CA GLU A 108 11.07 4.71 -2.74
C GLU A 108 9.81 4.29 -1.98
N TRP A 109 8.70 4.94 -2.29
CA TRP A 109 7.37 4.51 -1.86
C TRP A 109 6.82 3.52 -2.87
N ILE A 110 6.13 2.48 -2.39
CA ILE A 110 5.42 1.53 -3.25
C ILE A 110 3.96 1.52 -2.83
N ALA A 111 3.08 1.82 -3.78
CA ALA A 111 1.65 1.64 -3.62
C ALA A 111 1.27 0.25 -4.13
N TYR A 112 0.35 -0.43 -3.46
CA TYR A 112 -0.18 -1.68 -3.96
C TYR A 112 -1.68 -1.81 -3.70
N PHE A 113 -2.34 -2.50 -4.62
CA PHE A 113 -3.77 -2.74 -4.58
C PHE A 113 -4.03 -4.25 -4.59
N ILE A 114 -4.86 -4.71 -3.66
CA ILE A 114 -5.22 -6.12 -3.55
C ILE A 114 -6.56 -6.34 -4.22
N LYS A 115 -6.56 -7.14 -5.29
CA LYS A 115 -7.77 -7.72 -5.86
C LYS A 115 -7.98 -9.10 -5.26
N GLU A 116 -8.86 -9.18 -4.27
CA GLU A 116 -9.31 -10.45 -3.70
C GLU A 116 -10.28 -11.16 -4.67
N TYR A 117 -10.03 -12.44 -4.94
CA TYR A 117 -10.89 -13.25 -5.80
C TYR A 117 -12.05 -13.83 -5.02
N TYR A 118 -13.14 -14.07 -5.73
CA TYR A 118 -14.26 -14.85 -5.23
C TYR A 118 -14.61 -15.96 -6.25
N PRO A 119 -14.78 -17.22 -5.79
CA PRO A 119 -14.38 -17.70 -4.46
C PRO A 119 -12.85 -17.68 -4.28
N LEU A 120 -12.38 -17.65 -3.03
CA LEU A 120 -10.99 -17.94 -2.68
C LEU A 120 -10.79 -19.46 -2.77
N LEU A 121 -9.71 -19.88 -3.41
CA LEU A 121 -9.44 -21.28 -3.68
C LEU A 121 -8.20 -21.77 -2.95
N ASP A 122 -8.22 -23.02 -2.49
CA ASP A 122 -6.97 -23.75 -2.32
C ASP A 122 -6.37 -24.02 -3.71
N SER A 123 -5.05 -23.94 -3.82
CA SER A 123 -4.29 -24.22 -5.04
C SER A 123 -4.62 -25.60 -5.63
N THR A 124 -4.90 -26.59 -4.78
CA THR A 124 -5.30 -27.94 -5.19
C THR A 124 -6.64 -27.98 -5.92
N ASN A 125 -7.50 -26.96 -5.73
CA ASN A 125 -8.79 -26.81 -6.40
C ASN A 125 -8.73 -25.87 -7.63
N MET A 126 -7.55 -25.38 -8.04
CA MET A 126 -7.44 -24.51 -9.21
C MET A 126 -7.57 -25.29 -10.53
N THR A 127 -8.38 -24.79 -11.46
CA THR A 127 -8.54 -25.30 -12.83
C THR A 127 -7.94 -24.34 -13.86
N PHE A 128 -7.89 -24.74 -15.13
CA PHE A 128 -7.43 -23.88 -16.23
C PHE A 128 -8.22 -22.58 -16.35
N ASP A 129 -9.53 -22.60 -16.11
CA ASP A 129 -10.36 -21.39 -16.15
C ASP A 129 -9.91 -20.33 -15.13
N ASN A 130 -9.46 -20.77 -13.95
CA ASN A 130 -8.92 -19.87 -12.93
C ASN A 130 -7.62 -19.20 -13.41
N TYR A 131 -6.73 -19.95 -14.07
CA TYR A 131 -5.52 -19.39 -14.64
C TYR A 131 -5.80 -18.44 -15.82
N ILE A 132 -6.78 -18.74 -16.66
CA ILE A 132 -7.24 -17.84 -17.74
C ILE A 132 -7.77 -16.54 -17.13
N ARG A 133 -8.57 -16.61 -16.07
CA ARG A 133 -9.07 -15.44 -15.34
C ARG A 133 -7.92 -14.56 -14.82
N ILE A 134 -6.90 -15.16 -14.22
CA ILE A 134 -5.69 -14.43 -13.76
C ILE A 134 -5.00 -13.73 -14.92
N ALA A 135 -4.78 -14.42 -16.04
CA ALA A 135 -4.14 -13.85 -17.22
C ALA A 135 -4.94 -12.68 -17.83
N LEU A 136 -6.27 -12.81 -17.89
CA LEU A 136 -7.16 -11.74 -18.36
C LEU A 136 -7.12 -10.52 -17.45
N ASP A 137 -7.06 -10.72 -16.13
CA ASP A 137 -6.96 -9.62 -15.16
C ASP A 137 -5.62 -8.88 -15.26
N ILE A 138 -4.52 -9.61 -15.45
CA ILE A 138 -3.20 -9.01 -15.71
C ILE A 138 -3.26 -8.19 -17.00
N LYS A 139 -3.83 -8.76 -18.07
CA LYS A 139 -3.98 -8.08 -19.37
C LYS A 139 -4.81 -6.80 -19.24
N ALA A 140 -5.92 -6.83 -18.51
CA ALA A 140 -6.81 -5.69 -18.31
C ALA A 140 -6.13 -4.54 -17.54
N ARG A 141 -5.14 -4.84 -16.69
CA ARG A 141 -4.47 -3.87 -15.82
C ARG A 141 -3.08 -3.45 -16.28
N ARG A 142 -2.69 -3.77 -17.52
CA ARG A 142 -1.37 -3.45 -18.12
C ARG A 142 -1.06 -1.94 -18.24
N LYS A 143 -2.01 -1.03 -17.93
CA LYS A 143 -1.85 0.44 -18.06
C LYS A 143 -2.03 1.20 -16.73
N PHE A 144 -1.75 0.57 -15.60
CA PHE A 144 -1.87 1.18 -14.25
C PHE A 144 -0.83 2.29 -13.97
#